data_AF-A0A4R6AL45-F1
#
_entry.id   AF-A0A4R6AL45-F1
#
_cell.length_a   1.000
_cell.length_b   1.000
_cell.length_c   1.000
_cell.angle_alpha   90.00
_cell.angle_beta   90.00
_cell.angle_gamma   90.00
#
_symmetry.space_group_name_H-M   'P 1'
#
loop_
_entity.id
_entity.type
_entity.pdbx_description
1 polymer ?
#
loop_
_entity_poly.entity_id
_entity_poly.type
_entity_poly.pdbx_seq_one_letter_code
_entity_poly.pdbx_strand_id
1 'polypeptide(L)'
;AWRHATERPVTVQALVRALPELQGDQIARWLDAGQGAPVSRAVMVLEAVLNDAPRAEVPALVLADATLAQALGWDHIVPLLAAGLKRHDMRKRGGDLRSACHRALVSSAVEAVRLSTDLARRAAHLKAVAPKLRAKGAEAAVAMFLTQDAVAPAALPLPDRSARRLCDRLVDLGAVRELTGRDTFRLYGV
;
A
#
# COMPACT_ATOMS: atom_id res chain seq x y z
N ALA A 1 -8.01 2.36 -7.74
CA ALA A 1 -6.84 1.59 -8.22
C ALA A 1 -5.95 1.14 -7.07
N TRP A 2 -5.02 1.96 -6.56
CA TRP A 2 -3.99 1.51 -5.59
C TRP A 2 -4.52 0.80 -4.34
N ARG A 3 -5.44 1.42 -3.59
CA ARG A 3 -6.03 0.81 -2.39
C ARG A 3 -6.54 -0.62 -2.67
N HIS A 4 -7.32 -0.80 -3.73
CA HIS A 4 -7.86 -2.11 -4.09
C HIS A 4 -6.82 -3.10 -4.62
N ALA A 5 -5.69 -2.61 -5.15
CA ALA A 5 -4.61 -3.44 -5.66
C ALA A 5 -3.72 -3.97 -4.53
N THR A 6 -3.51 -3.17 -3.48
CA THR A 6 -2.68 -3.55 -2.32
C THR A 6 -3.44 -4.35 -1.25
N GLU A 7 -4.77 -4.21 -1.18
CA GLU A 7 -5.63 -4.92 -0.21
C GLU A 7 -5.80 -6.43 -0.49
N ARG A 8 -5.39 -6.92 -1.67
CA ARG A 8 -5.66 -8.30 -2.11
C ARG A 8 -4.39 -9.01 -2.52
N PRO A 9 -4.36 -10.35 -2.41
CA PRO A 9 -3.26 -11.14 -2.96
C PRO A 9 -3.08 -10.93 -4.47
N VAL A 10 -1.84 -10.96 -4.95
CA VAL A 10 -1.50 -10.68 -6.35
C VAL A 10 -1.97 -11.81 -7.25
N THR A 11 -3.15 -11.62 -7.84
CA THR A 11 -3.75 -12.51 -8.84
C THR A 11 -4.30 -11.70 -9.99
N VAL A 12 -4.39 -12.29 -11.19
CA VAL A 12 -4.97 -11.61 -12.36
C VAL A 12 -6.40 -11.15 -12.06
N GLN A 13 -7.20 -11.98 -11.38
CA GLN A 13 -8.57 -11.63 -10.98
C GLN A 13 -8.61 -10.43 -10.01
N ALA A 14 -7.68 -10.35 -9.06
CA ALA A 14 -7.58 -9.21 -8.15
C ALA A 14 -7.19 -7.92 -8.90
N LEU A 15 -6.29 -8.00 -9.89
CA LEU A 15 -5.88 -6.87 -10.73
C LEU A 15 -7.04 -6.35 -11.59
N VAL A 16 -7.82 -7.24 -12.20
CA VAL A 16 -9.04 -6.87 -12.95
C VAL A 16 -10.03 -6.13 -12.03
N ARG A 17 -10.24 -6.62 -10.80
CA ARG A 17 -11.11 -5.94 -9.81
C ARG A 17 -10.54 -4.60 -9.35
N ALA A 18 -9.22 -4.44 -9.30
CA ALA A 18 -8.57 -3.20 -8.87
C ALA A 18 -8.55 -2.11 -9.95
N LEU A 19 -8.69 -2.50 -11.23
CA LEU A 19 -8.60 -1.65 -12.41
C LEU A 19 -9.85 -1.84 -13.31
N PRO A 20 -11.04 -1.42 -12.85
CA PRO A 20 -12.32 -1.71 -13.53
C PRO A 20 -12.47 -1.02 -14.91
N GLU A 21 -11.67 0.01 -15.18
CA GLU A 21 -11.64 0.73 -16.46
C GLU A 21 -10.94 -0.09 -17.58
N LEU A 22 -10.30 -1.20 -17.24
CA LEU A 22 -9.52 -2.02 -18.17
C LEU A 22 -10.19 -3.37 -18.41
N GLN A 23 -10.06 -3.87 -19.64
CA GLN A 23 -10.53 -5.20 -19.99
C GLN A 23 -9.53 -6.27 -19.51
N GLY A 24 -10.04 -7.44 -19.09
CA GLY A 24 -9.20 -8.50 -18.51
C GLY A 24 -8.20 -9.11 -19.49
N ASP A 25 -8.58 -9.22 -20.76
CA ASP A 25 -7.73 -9.64 -21.87
C ASP A 25 -6.60 -8.62 -22.14
N GLN A 26 -6.89 -7.32 -22.04
CA GLN A 26 -5.88 -6.26 -22.13
C GLN A 26 -4.86 -6.37 -20.99
N ILE A 27 -5.32 -6.58 -19.75
CA ILE A 27 -4.43 -6.80 -18.59
C ILE A 27 -3.55 -8.04 -18.82
N ALA A 28 -4.13 -9.16 -19.25
CA ALA A 28 -3.37 -10.38 -19.50
C ALA A 28 -2.28 -10.17 -20.56
N ARG A 29 -2.62 -9.55 -21.70
CA ARG A 29 -1.65 -9.24 -22.76
C ARG A 29 -0.48 -8.39 -22.27
N TRP A 30 -0.74 -7.38 -21.43
CA TRP A 30 0.33 -6.55 -20.89
C TRP A 30 1.21 -7.30 -19.90
N LEU A 31 0.64 -8.17 -19.07
CA LEU A 31 1.41 -9.00 -18.13
C LEU A 31 2.31 -10.01 -18.88
N ASP A 32 1.83 -10.59 -19.98
CA ASP A 32 2.57 -11.56 -20.80
C ASP A 32 3.82 -10.97 -21.47
N ALA A 33 3.85 -9.64 -21.68
CA ALA A 33 5.02 -8.93 -22.19
C ALA A 33 6.24 -9.01 -21.24
N GLY A 34 6.00 -9.23 -19.94
CA GLY A 34 7.04 -9.27 -18.92
C GLY A 34 7.83 -10.57 -18.91
N GLN A 35 9.13 -10.52 -19.21
CA GLN A 35 10.04 -11.68 -19.17
C GLN A 35 11.37 -11.40 -18.43
N GLY A 36 12.06 -12.47 -18.04
CA GLY A 36 13.39 -12.42 -17.44
C GLY A 36 13.42 -12.06 -15.94
N ALA A 37 14.51 -11.42 -15.50
CA ALA A 37 14.71 -11.04 -14.10
C ALA A 37 13.61 -10.08 -13.58
N PRO A 38 13.32 -10.05 -12.26
CA PRO A 38 12.16 -9.33 -11.70
C PRO A 38 12.00 -7.87 -12.16
N VAL A 39 13.09 -7.08 -12.11
CA VAL A 39 13.06 -5.68 -12.54
C VAL A 39 12.84 -5.56 -14.05
N SER A 40 13.50 -6.40 -14.84
CA SER A 40 13.33 -6.44 -16.29
C SER A 40 11.89 -6.76 -16.68
N ARG A 41 11.29 -7.72 -15.98
CA ARG A 41 9.89 -8.12 -16.14
C ARG A 41 8.94 -6.95 -15.91
N ALA A 42 9.09 -6.27 -14.78
CA ALA A 42 8.25 -5.13 -14.42
C ALA A 42 8.42 -3.95 -15.38
N VAL A 43 9.64 -3.67 -15.84
CA VAL A 43 9.92 -2.62 -16.84
C VAL A 43 9.23 -2.92 -18.18
N MET A 44 9.27 -4.17 -18.65
CA MET A 44 8.60 -4.56 -19.90
C MET A 44 7.07 -4.39 -19.81
N VAL A 45 6.47 -4.78 -18.68
CA VAL A 45 5.03 -4.57 -18.45
C VAL A 45 4.70 -3.07 -18.40
N LEU A 46 5.48 -2.29 -17.65
CA LEU A 46 5.33 -0.83 -17.59
C LEU A 46 5.39 -0.19 -18.99
N GLU A 47 6.39 -0.57 -19.78
CA GLU A 47 6.61 -0.05 -21.12
C GLU A 47 5.51 -0.48 -22.09
N ALA A 48 5.04 -1.73 -22.02
CA ALA A 48 3.93 -2.25 -22.83
C ALA A 48 2.64 -1.45 -22.59
N VAL A 49 2.28 -1.21 -21.33
CA VAL A 49 1.09 -0.41 -20.97
C VAL A 49 1.24 1.02 -21.46
N LEU A 50 2.38 1.66 -21.26
CA LEU A 50 2.62 3.06 -21.68
C LEU A 50 2.81 3.23 -23.19
N ASN A 51 3.03 2.15 -23.93
CA ASN A 51 3.04 2.16 -25.40
C ASN A 51 1.62 2.03 -25.96
N ASP A 52 0.81 1.11 -25.42
CA ASP A 52 -0.57 0.89 -25.85
C ASP A 52 -1.52 2.02 -25.38
N ALA A 53 -1.32 2.49 -24.15
CA ALA A 53 -2.13 3.52 -23.50
C ALA A 53 -1.25 4.54 -22.74
N PRO A 54 -0.66 5.54 -23.41
CA PRO A 54 0.26 6.51 -22.79
C PRO A 54 -0.31 7.34 -21.62
N ARG A 55 -1.65 7.40 -21.50
CA ARG A 55 -2.35 8.10 -20.40
C ARG A 55 -2.65 7.18 -19.21
N ALA A 56 -2.37 5.89 -19.30
CA ALA A 56 -2.66 4.89 -18.27
C ALA A 56 -1.52 4.75 -17.26
N GLU A 57 -0.96 5.86 -16.77
CA GLU A 57 0.19 5.88 -15.85
C GLU A 57 -0.09 5.07 -14.57
N VAL A 58 -1.28 5.23 -13.98
CA VAL A 58 -1.68 4.51 -12.75
C VAL A 58 -1.79 3.00 -12.98
N PRO A 59 -2.55 2.50 -13.97
CA PRO A 59 -2.53 1.08 -14.31
C PRO A 59 -1.15 0.53 -14.63
N ALA A 60 -0.32 1.29 -15.36
CA ALA A 60 1.02 0.86 -15.74
C ALA A 60 1.90 0.59 -14.50
N LEU A 61 1.86 1.49 -13.51
CA LEU A 61 2.59 1.32 -12.25
C LEU A 61 2.02 0.18 -11.41
N VAL A 62 0.69 0.05 -11.32
CA VAL A 62 0.04 -1.05 -10.57
C VAL A 62 0.44 -2.41 -11.16
N LEU A 63 0.37 -2.57 -12.48
CA LEU A 63 0.74 -3.82 -13.15
C LEU A 63 2.24 -4.10 -13.06
N ALA A 64 3.09 -3.08 -13.11
CA ALA A 64 4.53 -3.23 -12.95
C ALA A 64 4.91 -3.67 -11.53
N ASP A 65 4.35 -3.04 -10.48
CA ASP A 65 4.60 -3.46 -9.09
C ASP A 65 3.96 -4.83 -8.77
N ALA A 66 2.82 -5.16 -9.38
CA ALA A 66 2.25 -6.50 -9.30
C ALA A 66 3.16 -7.57 -9.93
N THR A 67 3.71 -7.27 -11.11
CA THR A 67 4.67 -8.15 -11.80
C THR A 67 5.94 -8.34 -10.98
N LEU A 68 6.42 -7.27 -10.34
CA LEU A 68 7.56 -7.32 -9.43
C LEU A 68 7.25 -8.22 -8.22
N ALA A 69 6.10 -8.02 -7.57
CA ALA A 69 5.66 -8.84 -6.44
C ALA A 69 5.58 -10.32 -6.81
N GLN A 70 4.97 -10.65 -7.96
CA GLN A 70 4.91 -12.03 -8.47
C GLN A 70 6.30 -12.61 -8.72
N ALA A 71 7.20 -11.85 -9.33
CA ALA A 71 8.55 -12.31 -9.63
C ALA A 71 9.43 -12.49 -8.38
N LEU A 72 9.10 -11.81 -7.28
CA LEU A 72 9.77 -11.94 -5.98
C LEU A 72 9.07 -12.94 -5.03
N GLY A 73 7.95 -13.54 -5.45
CA GLY A 73 7.18 -14.48 -4.63
C GLY A 73 6.43 -13.80 -3.47
N TRP A 74 6.05 -12.54 -3.61
CA TRP A 74 5.28 -11.81 -2.60
C TRP A 74 3.78 -11.99 -2.79
N ASP A 75 3.07 -12.23 -1.69
CA ASP A 75 1.62 -12.41 -1.72
C ASP A 75 0.88 -11.13 -2.08
N HIS A 76 1.40 -9.95 -1.71
CA HIS A 76 0.75 -8.65 -1.90
C HIS A 76 1.67 -7.67 -2.64
N ILE A 77 1.05 -6.69 -3.32
CA ILE A 77 1.78 -5.63 -4.00
C ILE A 77 2.45 -4.70 -2.98
N VAL A 78 3.74 -4.47 -3.15
CA VAL A 78 4.47 -3.37 -2.48
C VAL A 78 4.81 -2.32 -3.54
N PRO A 79 4.29 -1.09 -3.45
CA PRO A 79 4.34 -0.09 -4.52
C PRO A 79 5.72 0.60 -4.64
N LEU A 80 6.77 -0.16 -4.94
CA LEU A 80 8.16 0.33 -4.95
C LEU A 80 8.45 1.21 -6.18
N LEU A 81 7.99 0.78 -7.36
CA LEU A 81 8.13 1.57 -8.59
C LEU A 81 7.24 2.81 -8.52
N ALA A 82 6.00 2.66 -8.08
CA ALA A 82 5.08 3.78 -7.92
C ALA A 82 5.57 4.84 -6.92
N ALA A 83 6.24 4.43 -5.85
CA ALA A 83 6.83 5.37 -4.89
C ALA A 83 8.11 6.05 -5.40
N GLY A 84 8.88 5.38 -6.26
CA GLY A 84 10.22 5.81 -6.64
C GLY A 84 10.34 6.49 -8.00
N LEU A 85 9.47 6.15 -8.95
CA LEU A 85 9.49 6.73 -10.30
C LEU A 85 8.90 8.13 -10.30
N LYS A 86 9.60 9.06 -10.95
CA LYS A 86 9.09 10.41 -11.17
C LYS A 86 8.30 10.45 -12.49
N ARG A 87 7.40 11.43 -12.61
CA ARG A 87 6.59 11.61 -13.83
C ARG A 87 7.42 11.72 -15.12
N HIS A 88 8.61 12.32 -15.05
CA HIS A 88 9.49 12.42 -16.22
C HIS A 88 10.18 11.09 -16.56
N ASP A 89 10.35 10.18 -15.59
CA ASP A 89 10.90 8.85 -15.84
C ASP A 89 9.94 8.00 -16.67
N MET A 90 8.63 8.20 -16.50
CA MET A 90 7.59 7.49 -17.28
C MET A 90 7.59 7.83 -18.77
N ARG A 91 8.30 8.89 -19.17
CA ARG A 91 8.48 9.26 -20.59
C ARG A 91 9.72 8.62 -21.22
N LYS A 92 10.58 7.98 -20.41
CA LYS A 92 11.77 7.27 -20.89
C LYS A 92 11.37 5.94 -21.53
N ARG A 93 12.26 5.41 -22.37
CA ARG A 93 12.07 4.13 -23.07
C ARG A 93 13.34 3.27 -22.96
N GLY A 94 13.21 1.97 -23.16
CA GLY A 94 14.31 1.02 -23.23
C GLY A 94 15.28 1.11 -22.04
N GLY A 95 16.58 1.25 -22.33
CA GLY A 95 17.64 1.27 -21.32
C GLY A 95 17.52 2.41 -20.30
N ASP A 96 17.00 3.57 -20.71
CA ASP A 96 16.82 4.73 -19.82
C ASP A 96 15.70 4.52 -18.83
N LEU A 97 14.59 3.91 -19.27
CA LEU A 97 13.48 3.53 -18.40
C LEU A 97 13.94 2.46 -17.40
N ARG A 98 14.65 1.43 -17.88
CA ARG A 98 15.22 0.37 -17.03
C ARG A 98 16.12 0.95 -15.94
N SER A 99 17.01 1.87 -16.32
CA SER A 99 17.92 2.55 -15.39
C SER A 99 17.17 3.41 -14.37
N ALA A 100 16.09 4.09 -14.79
CA ALA A 100 15.22 4.83 -13.88
C ALA A 100 14.51 3.90 -12.88
N CYS A 101 13.96 2.78 -13.35
CA CYS A 101 13.33 1.78 -12.49
C CYS A 101 14.30 1.19 -11.47
N HIS A 102 15.53 0.86 -11.86
CA HIS A 102 16.54 0.39 -10.90
C HIS A 102 16.82 1.41 -9.80
N ARG A 103 17.02 2.69 -10.16
CA ARG A 103 17.23 3.76 -9.16
C ARG A 103 16.03 3.94 -8.25
N ALA A 104 14.83 3.98 -8.82
CA ALA A 104 13.57 4.09 -8.10
C ALA A 104 13.39 2.94 -7.09
N LEU A 105 13.70 1.70 -7.50
CA LEU A 105 13.62 0.54 -6.61
C LEU A 105 14.61 0.62 -5.46
N VAL A 106 15.86 0.99 -5.72
CA VAL A 106 16.87 1.12 -4.66
C VAL A 106 16.44 2.17 -3.63
N SER A 107 15.99 3.34 -4.09
CA SER A 107 15.53 4.39 -3.16
C SER A 107 14.27 3.97 -2.39
N SER A 108 13.26 3.44 -3.08
CA SER A 108 11.99 3.08 -2.45
C SER A 108 12.11 1.88 -1.54
N ALA A 109 13.00 0.92 -1.83
CA ALA A 109 13.23 -0.23 -0.98
C ALA A 109 13.82 0.18 0.38
N VAL A 110 14.76 1.13 0.40
CA VAL A 110 15.33 1.65 1.65
C VAL A 110 14.25 2.30 2.51
N GLU A 111 13.40 3.13 1.93
CA GLU A 111 12.29 3.77 2.65
C GLU A 111 11.23 2.77 3.07
N ALA A 112 10.88 1.79 2.23
CA ALA A 112 9.93 0.73 2.58
C ALA A 112 10.41 -0.12 3.76
N VAL A 113 11.71 -0.45 3.84
CA VAL A 113 12.30 -1.18 4.98
C VAL A 113 12.28 -0.34 6.26
N ARG A 114 12.56 0.96 6.16
CA ARG A 114 12.47 1.87 7.31
C ARG A 114 11.04 1.96 7.83
N LEU A 115 10.07 2.15 6.93
CA LEU A 115 8.65 2.20 7.26
C LEU A 115 8.17 0.88 7.86
N SER A 116 8.54 -0.26 7.28
CA SER A 116 8.14 -1.58 7.80
C SER A 116 8.69 -1.83 9.20
N THR A 117 9.93 -1.43 9.47
CA THR A 117 10.54 -1.56 10.80
C THR A 117 9.84 -0.67 11.83
N ASP A 118 9.55 0.58 11.48
CA ASP A 118 8.82 1.50 12.37
C ASP A 118 7.39 0.99 12.65
N LEU A 119 6.67 0.58 11.62
CA LEU A 119 5.31 0.03 11.74
C LEU A 119 5.29 -1.27 12.54
N ALA A 120 6.25 -2.19 12.33
CA ALA A 120 6.34 -3.42 13.11
C ALA A 120 6.53 -3.14 14.61
N ARG A 121 7.41 -2.20 14.95
CA ARG A 121 7.65 -1.77 16.33
C ARG A 121 6.39 -1.16 16.96
N ARG A 122 5.71 -0.27 16.24
CA ARG A 122 4.49 0.39 16.74
C ARG A 122 3.32 -0.57 16.85
N ALA A 123 3.15 -1.48 15.90
CA ALA A 123 2.16 -2.55 15.95
C ALA A 123 2.42 -3.50 17.14
N ALA A 124 3.67 -3.84 17.41
CA ALA A 124 4.04 -4.62 18.60
C ALA A 124 3.70 -3.88 19.90
N HIS A 125 3.97 -2.58 19.97
CA HIS A 125 3.58 -1.76 21.12
C HIS A 125 2.06 -1.69 21.31
N LEU A 126 1.30 -1.48 20.23
CA LEU A 126 -0.16 -1.50 20.26
C LEU A 126 -0.70 -2.84 20.80
N LYS A 127 -0.15 -3.96 20.32
CA LYS A 127 -0.49 -5.30 20.83
C LYS A 127 -0.16 -5.46 22.31
N ALA A 128 0.99 -4.94 22.76
CA ALA A 128 1.43 -5.02 24.15
C ALA A 128 0.56 -4.20 25.12
N VAL A 129 -0.04 -3.09 24.65
CA VAL A 129 -0.95 -2.28 25.48
C VAL A 129 -2.39 -2.77 25.45
N ALA A 130 -2.78 -3.61 24.49
CA ALA A 130 -4.16 -4.09 24.33
C ALA A 130 -4.77 -4.67 25.63
N PRO A 131 -4.06 -5.48 26.44
CA PRO A 131 -4.59 -5.97 27.72
C PRO A 131 -4.92 -4.88 28.76
N LYS A 132 -4.35 -3.67 28.61
CA LYS A 132 -4.55 -2.54 29.53
C LYS A 132 -5.84 -1.77 29.27
N LEU A 133 -6.50 -1.99 28.12
CA LEU A 133 -7.61 -1.14 27.68
C LEU A 133 -8.92 -1.40 28.43
N ARG A 134 -9.09 -2.57 29.07
CA ARG A 134 -10.22 -3.01 29.94
C ARG A 134 -11.66 -2.76 29.42
N ALA A 135 -11.83 -2.15 28.26
CA ALA A 135 -13.10 -1.82 27.65
C ALA A 135 -13.63 -3.01 26.84
N LYS A 136 -14.92 -3.30 26.98
CA LYS A 136 -15.61 -4.28 26.13
C LYS A 136 -15.50 -3.83 24.67
N GLY A 137 -14.98 -4.68 23.80
CA GLY A 137 -14.76 -4.37 22.37
C GLY A 137 -13.42 -3.73 22.02
N ALA A 138 -12.51 -3.55 23.00
CA ALA A 138 -11.18 -2.99 22.76
C ALA A 138 -10.34 -3.84 21.78
N GLU A 139 -10.48 -5.16 21.80
CA GLU A 139 -9.77 -6.07 20.89
C GLU A 139 -10.14 -5.81 19.42
N ALA A 140 -11.44 -5.65 19.12
CA ALA A 140 -11.89 -5.33 17.77
C ALA A 140 -11.41 -3.93 17.33
N ALA A 141 -11.39 -2.95 18.24
CA ALA A 141 -10.82 -1.64 17.96
C ALA A 141 -9.30 -1.70 17.67
N VAL A 142 -8.54 -2.49 18.44
CA VAL A 142 -7.10 -2.73 18.20
C VAL A 142 -6.87 -3.39 16.85
N ALA A 143 -7.71 -4.37 16.46
CA ALA A 143 -7.63 -5.01 15.15
C ALA A 143 -7.84 -4.00 14.00
N MET A 144 -8.74 -3.02 14.18
CA MET A 144 -8.90 -1.94 13.20
C MET A 144 -7.64 -1.08 13.06
N PHE A 145 -7.03 -0.66 14.17
CA PHE A 145 -5.77 0.09 14.14
C PHE A 145 -4.60 -0.69 13.52
N LEU A 146 -4.61 -2.01 13.60
CA LEU A 146 -3.59 -2.87 12.97
C LEU A 146 -3.80 -3.06 11.46
N THR A 147 -4.98 -2.72 10.93
CA THR A 147 -5.37 -3.00 9.53
C THR A 147 -5.70 -1.74 8.73
N GLN A 148 -5.78 -0.58 9.39
CA GLN A 148 -6.13 0.70 8.79
C GLN A 148 -5.13 1.78 9.21
N ASP A 149 -4.62 2.55 8.25
CA ASP A 149 -3.64 3.61 8.49
C ASP A 149 -4.20 4.74 9.39
N ALA A 150 -5.50 5.01 9.26
CA ALA A 150 -6.19 6.07 9.98
C ALA A 150 -7.62 5.65 10.34
N VAL A 151 -7.98 5.74 11.61
CA VAL A 151 -9.26 5.33 12.17
C VAL A 151 -9.93 6.51 12.87
N ALA A 152 -11.17 6.81 12.50
CA ALA A 152 -12.02 7.74 13.24
C ALA A 152 -12.67 7.02 14.43
N PRO A 153 -12.88 7.69 15.58
CA PRO A 153 -13.61 7.08 16.70
C PRO A 153 -14.98 6.54 16.31
N ALA A 154 -15.70 7.23 15.43
CA ALA A 154 -17.03 6.83 14.96
C ALA A 154 -17.04 5.53 14.13
N ALA A 155 -15.88 5.07 13.63
CA ALA A 155 -15.76 3.80 12.91
C ALA A 155 -15.54 2.62 13.86
N LEU A 156 -15.15 2.87 15.12
CA LEU A 156 -14.89 1.80 16.08
C LEU A 156 -16.22 1.13 16.50
N PRO A 157 -16.20 -0.20 16.76
CA PRO A 157 -17.39 -0.96 17.17
C PRO A 157 -17.72 -0.71 18.66
N LEU A 158 -17.83 0.55 19.06
CA LEU A 158 -18.02 1.04 20.42
C LEU A 158 -19.00 2.21 20.42
N PRO A 159 -19.73 2.46 21.52
CA PRO A 159 -20.47 3.70 21.68
C PRO A 159 -19.53 4.91 21.52
N ASP A 160 -20.00 5.96 20.85
CA ASP A 160 -19.22 7.12 20.42
C ASP A 160 -18.39 7.76 21.56
N ARG A 161 -18.94 7.87 22.77
CA ARG A 161 -18.19 8.33 23.96
C ARG A 161 -17.05 7.38 24.33
N SER A 162 -17.30 6.08 24.34
CA SER A 162 -16.32 5.05 24.67
C SER A 162 -15.21 4.95 23.62
N ALA A 163 -15.57 5.10 22.33
CA ALA A 163 -14.62 5.14 21.23
C ALA A 163 -13.62 6.29 21.37
N ARG A 164 -14.10 7.51 21.65
CA ARG A 164 -13.21 8.67 21.89
C ARG A 164 -12.28 8.45 23.08
N ARG A 165 -12.82 8.00 24.21
CA ARG A 165 -12.00 7.71 25.41
C ARG A 165 -10.97 6.61 25.17
N LEU A 166 -11.30 5.61 24.35
CA LEU A 166 -10.34 4.57 23.97
C LEU A 166 -9.22 5.14 23.10
N CYS A 167 -9.53 5.99 22.13
CA CYS A 167 -8.51 6.68 21.33
C CYS A 167 -7.61 7.56 22.20
N ASP A 168 -8.18 8.40 23.08
CA ASP A 168 -7.41 9.24 24.01
C ASP A 168 -6.50 8.37 24.89
N ARG A 169 -7.02 7.27 25.42
CA ARG A 169 -6.23 6.33 26.23
C ARG A 169 -5.09 5.68 25.43
N LEU A 170 -5.31 5.34 24.17
CA LEU A 170 -4.26 4.79 23.31
C LEU A 170 -3.17 5.82 23.01
N VAL A 171 -3.53 7.10 22.85
CA VAL A 171 -2.56 8.20 22.73
C VAL A 171 -1.76 8.38 24.02
N ASP A 172 -2.41 8.40 25.19
CA ASP A 172 -1.74 8.48 26.49
C ASP A 172 -0.76 7.32 26.73
N LEU A 173 -1.07 6.14 26.19
CA LEU A 173 -0.22 4.95 26.25
C LEU A 173 0.87 4.94 25.16
N GLY A 174 0.93 5.96 24.30
CA GLY A 174 1.86 6.07 23.18
C GLY A 174 1.67 5.02 22.09
N ALA A 175 0.49 4.39 22.02
CA ALA A 175 0.20 3.28 21.11
C ALA A 175 -0.34 3.72 19.75
N VAL A 176 -0.98 4.88 19.71
CA VAL A 176 -1.43 5.55 18.48
C VAL A 176 -1.14 7.05 18.58
N ARG A 177 -1.24 7.75 17.46
CA ARG A 177 -1.08 9.20 17.32
C ARG A 177 -2.36 9.80 16.76
N GLU A 178 -2.68 11.01 17.21
CA GLU A 178 -3.67 11.86 16.55
C GLU A 178 -3.04 12.43 15.26
N LEU A 179 -3.75 12.35 14.13
CA LEU A 179 -3.20 12.61 12.80
C LEU A 179 -3.68 13.93 12.17
N THR A 180 -4.70 14.58 12.73
CA THR A 180 -5.38 15.71 12.09
C THR A 180 -4.95 17.07 12.63
N GLY A 181 -4.41 17.13 13.84
CA GLY A 181 -4.03 18.37 14.53
C GLY A 181 -5.23 19.28 14.86
N ARG A 182 -6.44 18.71 15.01
CA ARG A 182 -7.69 19.46 15.22
C ARG A 182 -8.44 19.00 16.46
N ASP A 183 -9.33 19.86 16.97
CA ASP A 183 -10.17 19.55 18.14
C ASP A 183 -11.38 18.67 17.83
N THR A 184 -11.84 18.65 16.58
CA THR A 184 -12.99 17.86 16.13
C THR A 184 -12.66 17.01 14.90
N PHE A 185 -13.42 15.93 14.69
CA PHE A 185 -13.23 14.98 13.58
C PHE A 185 -11.83 14.36 13.50
N ARG A 186 -11.26 14.04 14.68
CA ARG A 186 -9.92 13.47 14.82
C ARG A 186 -9.81 12.09 14.18
N LEU A 187 -8.66 11.84 13.55
CA LEU A 187 -8.23 10.53 13.08
C LEU A 187 -7.02 10.08 13.88
N TYR A 188 -6.97 8.78 14.15
CA TYR A 188 -5.91 8.17 14.92
C TYR A 188 -5.23 7.07 14.11
N GLY A 189 -3.92 6.92 14.24
CA GLY A 189 -3.16 5.87 13.55
C GLY A 189 -1.92 5.46 14.31
N VAL A 190 -1.34 4.33 13.93
CA VAL A 190 -0.17 3.73 14.58
C VAL A 190 1.11 4.57 14.34
#